data_AF-A0A3D5CTX7-F1
#
_entry.id   AF-A0A3D5CTX7-F1
#
_cell.length_a   1.000
_cell.length_b   1.000
_cell.length_c   1.000
_cell.angle_alpha   90.00
_cell.angle_beta   90.00
_cell.angle_gamma   90.00
#
_symmetry.space_group_name_H-M   'P 1'
#
loop_
_entity.id
_entity.type
_entity.pdbx_description
1 polymer ?
#
loop_
_entity_poly.entity_id
_entity_poly.type
_entity_poly.pdbx_seq_one_letter_code
_entity_poly.pdbx_strand_id
1 'polypeptide(L)'
;MSLLVIFLFYIQKIRFIHRFIEYFAFDSIEQLTQRWKKRIHWLFVHKSYFLVAAFFYCFTFVQIFVLEPKEGWKETIQVALKIFTQRQAPMILTIIIIMGFFFLLLLISNRFWYALTATLIINLLLTISTVIKMEMREEPVFPSDLKMLTGLSELLSMVSPVLLIVGGLILLLLLITSIIVQRRLQKQYSLKIHWKRRFISIAVLLGCFSGVFFINHKNSPSFLLFNLFK
;
A
#
# COMPACT_ATOMS: atom_id res chain seq x y z
N MET A 1 23.26 39.79 -14.40
CA MET A 1 23.95 38.97 -13.37
C MET A 1 23.55 39.31 -11.93
N SER A 2 22.42 40.01 -11.68
CA SER A 2 22.12 40.59 -10.35
C SER A 2 20.84 40.06 -9.68
N LEU A 3 19.77 39.77 -10.41
CA LEU A 3 18.51 39.30 -9.81
C LEU A 3 18.55 37.86 -9.29
N LEU A 4 19.28 36.99 -9.99
CA LEU A 4 19.39 35.56 -9.66
C LEU A 4 20.19 35.35 -8.36
N VAL A 5 21.22 36.16 -8.14
CA VAL A 5 22.05 36.12 -6.92
C VAL A 5 21.25 36.62 -5.71
N ILE A 6 20.47 37.70 -5.87
CA ILE A 6 19.60 38.23 -4.80
C ILE A 6 18.52 37.22 -4.43
N PHE A 7 17.92 36.57 -5.42
CA PHE A 7 16.90 35.53 -5.20
C PHE A 7 17.47 34.31 -4.45
N LEU A 8 18.65 33.83 -4.83
CA LEU A 8 19.34 32.75 -4.13
C LEU A 8 19.70 33.12 -2.67
N PHE A 9 20.09 34.37 -2.43
CA PHE A 9 20.39 34.87 -1.08
C PHE A 9 19.15 34.89 -0.18
N TYR A 10 17.99 35.27 -0.75
CA TYR A 10 16.73 35.28 -0.02
C TYR A 10 16.23 33.87 0.29
N ILE A 11 16.38 32.95 -0.67
CA ILE A 11 16.11 31.51 -0.52
C ILE A 11 16.97 30.90 0.59
N GLN A 12 18.26 31.25 0.67
CA GLN A 12 19.16 30.71 1.71
C GLN A 12 18.80 31.17 3.13
N LYS A 13 18.11 32.31 3.27
CA LYS A 13 17.67 32.87 4.56
C LYS A 13 16.44 32.16 5.14
N ILE A 14 15.77 31.33 4.34
CA ILE A 14 14.65 30.50 4.78
C ILE A 14 15.22 29.42 5.72
N ARG A 15 14.80 29.44 6.99
CA ARG A 15 15.24 28.47 8.04
C ARG A 15 15.20 27.01 7.59
N PHE A 16 14.23 26.66 6.76
CA PHE A 16 14.07 25.31 6.22
C PHE A 16 15.19 24.94 5.25
N ILE A 17 15.56 25.87 4.37
CA ILE A 17 16.60 25.68 3.36
C ILE A 17 17.98 25.70 4.01
N HIS A 18 18.22 26.57 4.99
CA HIS A 18 19.44 26.53 5.78
C HIS A 18 19.63 25.18 6.49
N ARG A 19 18.57 24.70 7.16
CA ARG A 19 18.59 23.39 7.84
C ARG A 19 18.73 22.22 6.86
N PHE A 20 18.24 22.37 5.62
CA PHE A 20 18.39 21.38 4.55
C PHE A 20 19.81 21.39 3.97
N ILE A 21 20.40 22.57 3.78
CA ILE A 21 21.79 22.75 3.33
C ILE A 21 22.75 22.19 4.39
N GLU A 22 22.58 22.50 5.67
CA GLU A 22 23.38 21.92 6.77
C GLU A 22 23.18 20.40 6.87
N TYR A 23 21.99 19.89 6.54
CA TYR A 23 21.74 18.45 6.53
C TYR A 23 22.54 17.73 5.43
N PHE A 24 22.70 18.38 4.27
CA PHE A 24 23.46 17.89 3.12
C PHE A 24 24.92 18.37 3.09
N ALA A 25 25.32 19.26 4.00
CA ALA A 25 26.71 19.67 4.16
C ALA A 25 27.50 18.49 4.72
N PHE A 26 28.47 18.02 3.96
CA PHE A 26 29.39 16.95 4.35
C PHE A 26 30.74 17.58 4.63
N ASP A 27 31.12 17.68 5.90
CA ASP A 27 32.44 18.20 6.27
C ASP A 27 33.55 17.18 5.98
N SER A 28 33.24 15.88 5.87
CA SER A 28 34.20 14.83 5.52
C SER A 28 33.57 13.58 4.89
N ILE A 29 34.36 12.85 4.09
CA ILE A 29 34.00 11.55 3.50
C ILE A 29 33.72 10.51 4.60
N GLU A 30 34.39 10.60 5.75
CA GLU A 30 34.16 9.73 6.91
C GLU A 30 32.75 9.91 7.50
N GLN A 31 32.26 11.14 7.62
CA GLN A 31 30.88 11.39 8.06
C GLN A 31 29.86 10.81 7.08
N LEU A 32 30.13 10.88 5.78
CA LEU A 32 29.26 10.32 4.74
C LEU A 32 29.19 8.80 4.85
N THR A 33 30.33 8.12 4.99
CA THR A 33 30.36 6.65 5.16
C THR A 33 29.67 6.20 6.44
N GLN A 34 29.82 6.92 7.56
CA GLN A 34 29.12 6.63 8.80
C GLN A 34 27.60 6.82 8.68
N ARG A 35 27.14 7.92 8.06
CA ARG A 35 25.71 8.15 7.78
C ARG A 35 25.14 7.07 6.86
N TRP A 36 25.88 6.67 5.83
CA TRP A 36 25.52 5.57 4.94
C TRP A 36 25.39 4.23 5.67
N LYS A 37 26.40 3.85 6.48
CA LYS A 37 26.34 2.64 7.31
C LYS A 37 25.14 2.67 8.26
N LYS A 38 24.85 3.81 8.89
CA LYS A 38 23.68 3.96 9.77
C LYS A 38 22.35 3.80 9.02
N ARG A 39 22.25 4.32 7.79
CA ARG A 39 21.07 4.17 6.94
C ARG A 39 20.89 2.72 6.48
N ILE A 40 21.95 2.07 6.02
CA ILE A 40 21.94 0.65 5.63
C ILE A 40 21.56 -0.22 6.84
N HIS A 41 22.16 0.02 8.01
CA HIS A 41 21.82 -0.69 9.23
C HIS A 41 20.34 -0.50 9.61
N TRP A 42 19.82 0.72 9.51
CA TRP A 42 18.40 0.99 9.75
C TRP A 42 17.48 0.23 8.78
N LEU A 43 17.85 0.13 7.50
CA LEU A 43 17.12 -0.68 6.51
C LEU A 43 17.13 -2.16 6.89
N PHE A 44 18.27 -2.72 7.31
CA PHE A 44 18.36 -4.10 7.76
C PHE A 44 17.54 -4.38 9.03
N VAL A 45 17.50 -3.44 9.97
CA VAL A 45 16.66 -3.54 11.18
C VAL A 45 15.17 -3.52 10.83
N HIS A 46 14.77 -2.73 9.83
CA HIS A 46 13.37 -2.59 9.40
C HIS A 46 13.01 -3.46 8.19
N LYS A 47 13.86 -4.44 7.84
CA LYS A 47 13.73 -5.29 6.63
C LYS A 47 12.35 -5.91 6.47
N SER A 48 11.68 -6.23 7.57
CA SER A 48 10.36 -6.84 7.59
C SER A 48 9.31 -5.98 6.88
N TYR A 49 9.36 -4.66 7.05
CA TYR A 49 8.42 -3.75 6.37
C TYR A 49 8.72 -3.64 4.88
N PHE A 50 10.00 -3.68 4.49
CA PHE A 50 10.40 -3.71 3.08
C PHE A 50 10.01 -5.02 2.41
N LEU A 51 10.14 -6.15 3.11
CA LEU A 51 9.68 -7.45 2.63
C LEU A 51 8.16 -7.49 2.46
N VAL A 52 7.39 -6.88 3.38
CA VAL A 52 5.93 -6.74 3.23
C VAL A 52 5.58 -5.86 2.03
N ALA A 53 6.28 -4.74 1.84
CA ALA A 53 6.07 -3.89 0.67
C ALA A 53 6.39 -4.61 -0.65
N ALA A 54 7.50 -5.37 -0.70
CA ALA A 54 7.86 -6.19 -1.86
C ALA A 54 6.84 -7.30 -2.10
N PHE A 55 6.34 -7.95 -1.05
CA PHE A 55 5.28 -8.94 -1.14
C PHE A 55 3.99 -8.33 -1.72
N PHE A 56 3.55 -7.17 -1.22
CA PHE A 56 2.38 -6.48 -1.77
C PHE A 56 2.61 -5.99 -3.20
N TYR A 57 3.83 -5.59 -3.57
CA TYR A 57 4.17 -5.30 -4.96
C TYR A 57 3.95 -6.51 -5.87
N CYS A 58 4.48 -7.67 -5.50
CA CYS A 58 4.28 -8.92 -6.24
C CYS A 58 2.81 -9.32 -6.28
N PHE A 59 2.10 -9.17 -5.16
CA PHE A 59 0.68 -9.47 -5.08
C PHE A 59 -0.14 -8.57 -6.01
N THR A 60 0.08 -7.26 -6.01
CA THR A 60 -0.59 -6.32 -6.92
C THR A 60 -0.22 -6.55 -8.38
N PHE A 61 1.02 -6.94 -8.66
CA PHE A 61 1.40 -7.38 -10.01
C PHE A 61 0.53 -8.57 -10.46
N VAL A 62 0.38 -9.59 -9.60
CA VAL A 62 -0.46 -10.76 -9.89
C VAL A 62 -1.93 -10.36 -10.03
N GLN A 63 -2.46 -9.46 -9.22
CA GLN A 63 -3.84 -8.96 -9.34
C GLN A 63 -4.10 -8.35 -10.72
N ILE A 64 -3.25 -7.40 -11.15
CA ILE A 64 -3.40 -6.75 -12.46
C ILE A 64 -3.16 -7.76 -13.58
N PHE A 65 -2.18 -8.65 -13.40
CA PHE A 65 -1.93 -9.71 -14.34
C PHE A 65 -3.16 -10.61 -14.50
N VAL A 66 -3.87 -10.99 -13.45
CA VAL A 66 -5.10 -11.82 -13.58
C VAL A 66 -6.22 -11.07 -14.32
N LEU A 67 -6.33 -9.76 -14.15
CA LEU A 67 -7.42 -8.95 -14.72
C LEU A 67 -7.28 -8.64 -16.22
N GLU A 68 -6.06 -8.60 -16.76
CA GLU A 68 -5.85 -8.30 -18.19
C GLU A 68 -6.07 -9.58 -19.04
N PRO A 69 -6.93 -9.53 -20.08
CA PRO A 69 -7.20 -10.69 -20.94
C PRO A 69 -5.92 -11.12 -21.68
N LYS A 70 -5.80 -12.42 -21.96
CA LYS A 70 -4.62 -13.04 -22.59
C LYS A 70 -5.04 -14.15 -23.55
N GLU A 71 -4.81 -13.95 -24.84
CA GLU A 71 -5.01 -14.96 -25.87
C GLU A 71 -3.65 -15.48 -26.36
N GLY A 72 -3.02 -16.33 -25.53
CA GLY A 72 -1.81 -17.06 -25.87
C GLY A 72 -0.49 -16.49 -25.32
N TRP A 73 0.62 -17.16 -25.66
CA TRP A 73 1.94 -16.91 -25.05
C TRP A 73 2.53 -15.54 -25.37
N LYS A 74 2.35 -15.04 -26.60
CA LYS A 74 2.88 -13.73 -27.03
C LYS A 74 2.22 -12.60 -26.26
N GLU A 75 0.90 -12.63 -26.16
CA GLU A 75 0.11 -11.63 -25.43
C GLU A 75 0.39 -11.67 -23.92
N THR A 76 0.58 -12.87 -23.36
CA THR A 76 0.95 -13.04 -21.95
C THR A 76 2.24 -12.29 -21.60
N ILE A 77 3.27 -12.41 -22.45
CA ILE A 77 4.54 -11.70 -22.27
C ILE A 77 4.35 -10.19 -22.45
N GLN A 78 3.57 -9.77 -23.45
CA GLN A 78 3.28 -8.35 -23.68
C GLN A 78 2.54 -7.71 -22.50
N VAL A 79 1.55 -8.39 -21.92
CA VAL A 79 0.84 -7.93 -20.71
C VAL A 79 1.81 -7.79 -19.54
N ALA A 80 2.67 -8.79 -19.30
CA ALA A 80 3.65 -8.72 -18.23
C ALA A 80 4.62 -7.52 -18.41
N LEU A 81 5.11 -7.29 -19.63
CA LEU A 81 5.97 -6.16 -19.97
C LEU A 81 5.24 -4.82 -19.83
N LYS A 82 3.98 -4.74 -20.26
CA LYS A 82 3.12 -3.55 -20.13
C LYS A 82 2.91 -3.19 -18.66
N ILE A 83 2.68 -4.17 -17.80
CA ILE A 83 2.56 -3.94 -16.35
C ILE A 83 3.89 -3.40 -15.79
N PHE A 84 5.00 -4.01 -16.18
CA PHE A 84 6.33 -3.61 -15.70
C PHE A 84 6.76 -2.21 -16.16
N THR A 85 6.33 -1.79 -17.35
CA THR A 85 6.79 -0.51 -17.94
C THR A 85 5.78 0.62 -17.81
N GLN A 86 4.50 0.36 -18.10
CA GLN A 86 3.47 1.39 -18.23
C GLN A 86 2.54 1.50 -17.02
N ARG A 87 2.44 0.47 -16.19
CA ARG A 87 1.51 0.44 -15.03
C ARG A 87 2.19 0.68 -13.68
N GLN A 88 3.44 1.16 -13.67
CA GLN A 88 4.19 1.38 -12.43
C GLN A 88 3.56 2.44 -11.52
N ALA A 89 3.07 3.54 -12.08
CA ALA A 89 2.41 4.60 -11.30
C ALA A 89 1.16 4.09 -10.54
N PRO A 90 0.15 3.49 -11.19
CA PRO A 90 -1.02 2.98 -10.47
C PRO A 90 -0.69 1.82 -9.52
N MET A 91 0.33 0.99 -9.84
CA MET A 91 0.83 -0.04 -8.92
C MET A 91 1.40 0.57 -7.64
N ILE A 92 2.29 1.56 -7.75
CA ILE A 92 2.91 2.22 -6.60
C ILE A 92 1.84 2.87 -5.72
N LEU A 93 0.86 3.56 -6.32
CA LEU A 93 -0.25 4.14 -5.57
C LEU A 93 -1.02 3.06 -4.79
N THR A 94 -1.32 1.94 -5.44
CA THR A 94 -2.04 0.82 -4.82
C THR A 94 -1.25 0.24 -3.65
N ILE A 95 0.06 0.07 -3.79
CA ILE A 95 0.94 -0.41 -2.73
C ILE A 95 1.00 0.58 -1.57
N ILE A 96 1.05 1.89 -1.83
CA ILE A 96 1.01 2.92 -0.78
C ILE A 96 -0.29 2.82 0.02
N ILE A 97 -1.42 2.65 -0.66
CA ILE A 97 -2.74 2.48 -0.03
C ILE A 97 -2.77 1.21 0.83
N ILE A 98 -2.35 0.07 0.28
CA ILE A 98 -2.32 -1.22 0.98
C ILE A 98 -1.37 -1.16 2.19
N MET A 99 -0.19 -0.56 2.03
CA MET A 99 0.79 -0.39 3.12
C MET A 99 0.26 0.55 4.20
N GLY A 100 -0.37 1.66 3.84
CA GLY A 100 -1.02 2.56 4.80
C GLY A 100 -2.09 1.84 5.61
N PHE A 101 -2.88 0.99 4.95
CA PHE A 101 -3.94 0.21 5.59
C PHE A 101 -3.37 -0.88 6.50
N PHE A 102 -2.33 -1.57 6.05
CA PHE A 102 -1.56 -2.50 6.88
C PHE A 102 -1.00 -1.81 8.13
N PHE A 103 -0.39 -0.63 7.99
CA PHE A 103 0.13 0.12 9.13
C PHE A 103 -0.97 0.57 10.09
N LEU A 104 -2.14 0.95 9.59
CA LEU A 104 -3.30 1.26 10.42
C LEU A 104 -3.70 0.04 11.27
N LEU A 105 -3.88 -1.13 10.66
CA LEU A 105 -4.21 -2.36 11.37
C LEU A 105 -3.09 -2.80 12.32
N LEU A 106 -1.83 -2.59 11.95
CA LEU A 106 -0.68 -2.87 12.79
C LEU A 106 -0.66 -1.97 14.03
N LEU A 107 -0.96 -0.68 13.86
CA LEU A 107 -1.09 0.26 14.96
C LEU A 107 -2.30 -0.05 15.83
N ILE A 108 -3.41 -0.58 15.31
CA ILE A 108 -4.57 -0.95 16.13
C ILE A 108 -4.32 -2.26 16.89
N SER A 109 -3.82 -3.30 16.22
CA SER A 109 -3.65 -4.63 16.81
C SER A 109 -2.35 -4.78 17.62
N ASN A 110 -1.30 -4.03 17.29
CA ASN A 110 0.08 -4.27 17.77
C ASN A 110 0.59 -5.71 17.51
N ARG A 111 -0.02 -6.41 16.54
CA ARG A 111 0.30 -7.80 16.20
C ARG A 111 0.55 -7.88 14.71
N PHE A 112 1.82 -8.02 14.35
CA PHE A 112 2.27 -8.01 12.95
C PHE A 112 1.51 -9.00 12.07
N TRP A 113 1.41 -10.26 12.51
CA TRP A 113 0.80 -11.31 11.70
C TRP A 113 -0.71 -11.15 11.56
N TYR A 114 -1.40 -10.66 12.61
CA TYR A 114 -2.83 -10.37 12.53
C TYR A 114 -3.12 -9.21 11.58
N ALA A 115 -2.33 -8.13 11.64
CA ALA A 115 -2.46 -7.02 10.72
C ALA A 115 -2.20 -7.47 9.27
N LEU A 116 -1.14 -8.24 9.04
CA LEU A 116 -0.78 -8.73 7.70
C LEU A 116 -1.90 -9.61 7.12
N THR A 117 -2.39 -10.58 7.90
CA THR A 117 -3.46 -11.49 7.47
C THR A 117 -4.77 -10.75 7.23
N ALA A 118 -5.15 -9.82 8.10
CA ALA A 118 -6.35 -9.01 7.89
C ALA A 118 -6.26 -8.16 6.62
N THR A 119 -5.10 -7.53 6.36
CA THR A 119 -4.86 -6.81 5.11
C THR A 119 -4.95 -7.73 3.89
N LEU A 120 -4.38 -8.93 3.97
CA LEU A 120 -4.43 -9.92 2.89
C LEU A 120 -5.85 -10.40 2.59
N ILE A 121 -6.63 -10.73 3.63
CA ILE A 121 -8.02 -11.17 3.49
C ILE A 121 -8.85 -10.09 2.80
N ILE A 122 -8.75 -8.84 3.27
CA ILE A 122 -9.52 -7.73 2.68
C ILE A 122 -9.12 -7.49 1.22
N ASN A 123 -7.82 -7.52 0.91
CA ASN A 123 -7.36 -7.37 -0.47
C ASN A 123 -7.80 -8.53 -1.38
N LEU A 124 -7.77 -9.78 -0.89
CA LEU A 124 -8.27 -10.93 -1.64
C LEU A 124 -9.77 -10.79 -1.93
N LEU A 125 -10.57 -10.41 -0.93
CA LEU A 125 -11.99 -10.16 -1.13
C LEU A 125 -12.25 -9.08 -2.19
N LEU A 126 -11.55 -7.95 -2.10
CA LEU A 126 -11.65 -6.87 -3.10
C LEU A 126 -11.23 -7.33 -4.50
N THR A 127 -10.20 -8.18 -4.60
CA THR A 127 -9.74 -8.75 -5.88
C THR A 127 -10.81 -9.63 -6.49
N ILE A 128 -11.33 -10.58 -5.71
CA ILE A 128 -12.36 -11.51 -6.16
C ILE A 128 -13.60 -10.74 -6.61
N SER A 129 -14.05 -9.76 -5.81
CA SER A 129 -15.16 -8.89 -6.20
C SER A 129 -14.87 -8.09 -7.47
N THR A 130 -13.63 -7.64 -7.68
CA THR A 130 -13.22 -6.91 -8.89
C THR A 130 -13.23 -7.81 -10.11
N VAL A 131 -12.70 -9.04 -10.01
CA VAL A 131 -12.73 -10.01 -11.11
C VAL A 131 -14.17 -10.31 -11.52
N ILE A 132 -15.04 -10.62 -10.56
CA ILE A 132 -16.46 -10.91 -10.81
C ILE A 132 -17.15 -9.70 -11.46
N LYS A 133 -16.91 -8.48 -10.98
CA LYS A 133 -17.53 -7.28 -11.57
C LYS A 133 -17.02 -6.95 -12.98
N MET A 134 -15.72 -7.15 -13.22
CA MET A 134 -15.12 -6.94 -14.53
C MET A 134 -15.70 -7.90 -15.57
N GLU A 135 -15.91 -9.17 -15.21
CA GLU A 135 -16.56 -10.17 -16.08
C GLU A 135 -18.02 -9.80 -16.41
N MET A 136 -18.74 -9.17 -15.47
CA MET A 136 -20.17 -8.88 -15.61
C MET A 136 -20.48 -7.52 -16.23
N ARG A 137 -19.65 -6.50 -15.99
CA ARG A 137 -19.95 -5.08 -16.29
C ARG A 137 -18.75 -4.23 -16.72
N GLU A 138 -17.56 -4.83 -16.89
CA GLU A 138 -16.32 -4.13 -17.25
C GLU A 138 -15.95 -2.93 -16.34
N GLU A 139 -16.44 -2.91 -15.10
CA GLU A 139 -16.10 -1.88 -14.12
C GLU A 139 -15.48 -2.49 -12.85
N PRO A 140 -14.40 -1.89 -12.30
CA PRO A 140 -13.83 -2.34 -11.05
C PRO A 140 -14.70 -1.92 -9.85
N VAL A 141 -14.46 -2.53 -8.70
CA VAL A 141 -15.18 -2.17 -7.46
C VAL A 141 -14.74 -0.79 -6.96
N PHE A 142 -15.70 0.10 -6.75
CA PHE A 142 -15.48 1.42 -6.15
C PHE A 142 -15.84 1.46 -4.66
N PRO A 143 -15.25 2.38 -3.85
CA PRO A 143 -15.64 2.58 -2.45
C PRO A 143 -17.12 2.93 -2.27
N SER A 144 -17.76 3.57 -3.25
CA SER A 144 -19.20 3.84 -3.27
C SER A 144 -20.05 2.58 -3.30
N ASP A 145 -19.50 1.49 -3.82
CA ASP A 145 -20.20 0.20 -3.97
C ASP A 145 -20.38 -0.51 -2.64
N LEU A 146 -19.70 -0.05 -1.57
CA LEU A 146 -19.94 -0.53 -0.21
C LEU A 146 -21.39 -0.27 0.23
N LYS A 147 -22.09 0.71 -0.36
CA LYS A 147 -23.53 0.93 -0.11
C LYS A 147 -24.41 -0.20 -0.65
N MET A 148 -23.90 -0.98 -1.60
CA MET A 148 -24.59 -2.11 -2.23
C MET A 148 -24.41 -3.42 -1.43
N LEU A 149 -23.62 -3.40 -0.34
CA LEU A 149 -23.41 -4.55 0.56
C LEU A 149 -24.69 -4.99 1.31
N THR A 150 -25.76 -4.18 1.26
CA THR A 150 -27.06 -4.57 1.82
C THR A 150 -27.70 -5.76 1.09
N GLY A 151 -27.25 -6.09 -0.14
CA GLY A 151 -27.71 -7.24 -0.94
C GLY A 151 -26.72 -8.42 -1.02
N LEU A 152 -25.81 -8.58 -0.06
CA LEU A 152 -24.74 -9.60 -0.11
C LEU A 152 -25.24 -11.04 -0.29
N SER A 153 -26.39 -11.39 0.27
CA SER A 153 -26.96 -12.74 0.15
C SER A 153 -27.38 -13.07 -1.29
N GLU A 154 -27.91 -12.08 -2.02
CA GLU A 154 -28.31 -12.23 -3.42
C GLU A 154 -27.08 -12.27 -4.34
N LEU A 155 -26.01 -11.54 -4.01
CA LEU A 155 -24.76 -11.60 -4.78
C LEU A 155 -24.02 -12.92 -4.56
N LEU A 156 -24.04 -13.46 -3.33
CA LEU A 156 -23.38 -14.73 -3.00
C LEU A 156 -24.08 -15.93 -3.66
N SER A 157 -25.40 -15.87 -3.87
CA SER A 157 -26.14 -16.96 -4.53
C SER A 157 -25.85 -17.04 -6.04
N MET A 158 -25.28 -15.98 -6.64
CA MET A 158 -24.85 -15.97 -8.04
C MET A 158 -23.45 -16.56 -8.25
N VAL A 159 -22.67 -16.76 -7.19
CA VAL A 159 -21.31 -17.30 -7.27
C VAL A 159 -21.35 -18.82 -7.15
N SER A 160 -20.54 -19.53 -7.95
CA SER A 160 -20.52 -20.99 -7.91
C SER A 160 -20.18 -21.52 -6.51
N PRO A 161 -20.90 -22.52 -5.99
CA PRO A 161 -20.65 -23.07 -4.65
C PRO A 161 -19.21 -23.58 -4.46
N VAL A 162 -18.59 -24.08 -5.53
CA VAL A 162 -17.20 -24.54 -5.53
C VAL A 162 -16.24 -23.40 -5.22
N LEU A 163 -16.41 -22.23 -5.86
CA LEU A 163 -15.57 -21.05 -5.58
C LEU A 163 -15.73 -20.57 -4.14
N LEU A 164 -16.95 -20.63 -3.59
CA LEU A 164 -17.21 -20.26 -2.20
C LEU A 164 -16.51 -21.19 -1.21
N ILE A 165 -16.54 -22.51 -1.45
CA ILE A 165 -15.88 -23.51 -0.60
C ILE A 165 -14.36 -23.34 -0.66
N VAL A 166 -13.79 -23.26 -1.88
CA VAL A 166 -12.33 -23.11 -2.07
C VAL A 166 -11.86 -21.79 -1.45
N GLY A 167 -12.57 -20.69 -1.71
CA GLY A 167 -12.28 -19.38 -1.12
C GLY A 167 -12.32 -19.41 0.41
N GLY A 168 -13.37 -20.02 0.98
CA GLY A 168 -13.50 -20.19 2.43
C GLY A 168 -12.35 -21.00 3.04
N LEU A 169 -11.91 -22.06 2.36
CA LEU A 169 -10.82 -22.93 2.81
C LEU A 169 -9.46 -22.21 2.77
N ILE A 170 -9.20 -21.40 1.74
CA ILE A 170 -8.01 -20.54 1.65
C ILE A 170 -8.00 -19.50 2.78
N LEU A 171 -9.13 -18.84 3.02
CA LEU A 171 -9.27 -17.86 4.11
C LEU A 171 -9.04 -18.50 5.49
N LEU A 172 -9.59 -19.69 5.71
CA LEU A 172 -9.40 -20.45 6.94
C LEU A 172 -7.93 -20.84 7.13
N LEU A 173 -7.26 -21.32 6.08
CA LEU A 173 -5.83 -21.64 6.11
C LEU A 173 -4.99 -20.40 6.44
N LEU A 174 -5.29 -19.25 5.85
CA LEU A 174 -4.63 -17.97 6.16
C LEU A 174 -4.81 -17.57 7.63
N LEU A 175 -5.99 -17.78 8.21
CA LEU A 175 -6.24 -17.50 9.63
C LEU A 175 -5.47 -18.45 10.54
N ILE A 176 -5.48 -19.76 10.27
CA ILE A 176 -4.76 -20.76 11.07
C ILE A 176 -3.25 -20.48 11.03
N THR A 177 -2.70 -20.27 9.83
CA THR A 177 -1.28 -19.95 9.66
C THR A 177 -0.91 -18.66 10.40
N SER A 178 -1.75 -17.62 10.33
CA SER A 178 -1.56 -16.38 11.09
C SER A 178 -1.48 -16.63 12.60
N ILE A 179 -2.40 -17.41 13.16
CA ILE A 179 -2.42 -17.72 14.60
C ILE A 179 -1.16 -18.49 15.01
N ILE A 180 -0.78 -19.51 14.25
CA ILE A 180 0.41 -20.33 14.54
C ILE A 180 1.67 -19.47 14.51
N VAL A 181 1.86 -18.70 13.44
CA VAL A 181 3.05 -17.85 13.27
C VAL A 181 3.07 -16.73 14.30
N GLN A 182 1.92 -16.11 14.60
CA GLN A 182 1.80 -15.08 15.63
C GLN A 182 2.20 -15.61 17.01
N ARG A 183 1.80 -16.83 17.38
CA ARG A 183 2.18 -17.46 18.65
C ARG A 183 3.69 -17.74 18.71
N ARG A 184 4.29 -18.24 17.62
CA ARG A 184 5.72 -18.57 17.57
C ARG A 184 6.63 -17.35 17.55
N LEU A 185 6.24 -16.28 16.84
CA LEU A 185 7.09 -15.11 16.56
C LEU A 185 6.66 -13.84 17.29
N GLN A 186 5.77 -13.96 18.30
CA GLN A 186 5.19 -12.84 19.02
C GLN A 186 6.22 -11.82 19.53
N LYS A 187 7.34 -12.31 20.06
CA LYS A 187 8.37 -11.47 20.71
C LYS A 187 9.24 -10.72 19.71
N GLN A 188 9.37 -11.19 18.48
CA GLN A 188 10.25 -10.60 17.47
C GLN A 188 9.61 -9.41 16.75
N TYR A 189 8.28 -9.41 16.59
CA TYR A 189 7.57 -8.44 15.73
C TYR A 189 6.53 -7.57 16.47
N SER A 190 6.60 -7.48 17.80
CA SER A 190 5.73 -6.57 18.57
C SER A 190 6.21 -5.12 18.46
N LEU A 191 5.31 -4.17 18.14
CA LEU A 191 5.65 -2.76 18.12
C LEU A 191 5.77 -2.22 19.54
N LYS A 192 6.90 -1.57 19.81
CA LYS A 192 7.13 -0.80 21.04
C LYS A 192 7.01 0.69 20.72
N ILE A 193 5.79 1.19 20.63
CA ILE A 193 5.49 2.60 20.35
C ILE A 193 4.76 3.22 21.54
N HIS A 194 5.17 4.43 21.95
CA HIS A 194 4.46 5.21 22.97
C HIS A 194 3.03 5.54 22.52
N TRP A 195 2.06 5.40 23.45
CA TRP A 195 0.63 5.55 23.17
C TRP A 195 0.25 6.88 22.50
N LYS A 196 0.89 8.00 22.86
CA LYS A 196 0.65 9.31 22.23
C LYS A 196 0.99 9.31 20.74
N ARG A 197 2.17 8.79 20.39
CA ARG A 197 2.62 8.67 18.99
C ARG A 197 1.72 7.72 18.22
N ARG A 198 1.30 6.62 18.85
CA ARG A 198 0.36 5.66 18.28
C ARG A 198 -0.98 6.32 17.92
N PHE A 199 -1.55 7.10 18.84
CA PHE A 199 -2.82 7.81 18.60
C PHE A 199 -2.70 8.85 17.48
N ILE A 200 -1.62 9.65 17.48
CA ILE A 200 -1.36 10.63 16.42
C ILE A 200 -1.22 9.94 15.06
N SER A 201 -0.45 8.84 14.98
CA SER A 201 -0.29 8.09 13.73
C SER A 201 -1.60 7.47 13.23
N ILE A 202 -2.45 6.95 14.12
CA ILE A 202 -3.78 6.45 13.75
C ILE A 202 -4.65 7.59 13.22
N ALA A 203 -4.69 8.73 13.91
CA ALA A 203 -5.48 9.89 13.47
C ALA A 203 -5.03 10.42 12.10
N VAL A 204 -3.71 10.49 11.86
CA VAL A 204 -3.16 10.89 10.56
C VAL A 204 -3.56 9.90 9.47
N LEU A 205 -3.40 8.59 9.70
CA LEU A 205 -3.77 7.59 8.70
C LEU A 205 -5.28 7.59 8.41
N LEU A 206 -6.13 7.70 9.42
CA LEU A 206 -7.59 7.84 9.22
C LEU A 206 -7.94 9.09 8.43
N GLY A 207 -7.27 10.22 8.72
CA GLY A 207 -7.42 11.46 7.94
C GLY A 207 -6.98 11.31 6.48
N CYS A 208 -5.92 10.57 6.20
CA CYS A 208 -5.52 10.26 4.83
C CYS A 208 -6.55 9.36 4.12
N PHE A 209 -7.08 8.34 4.82
CA PHE A 209 -8.06 7.42 4.24
C PHE A 209 -9.45 8.03 4.04
N SER A 210 -9.85 9.03 4.84
CA SER A 210 -11.13 9.72 4.62
C SER A 210 -11.19 10.37 3.24
N GLY A 211 -10.05 10.78 2.69
CA GLY A 211 -9.93 11.31 1.33
C GLY A 211 -10.43 10.34 0.25
N VAL A 212 -10.40 9.03 0.48
CA VAL A 212 -10.85 8.01 -0.48
C VAL A 212 -12.34 8.17 -0.83
N PHE A 213 -13.17 8.59 0.12
CA PHE A 213 -14.60 8.81 -0.14
C PHE A 213 -14.88 10.02 -1.05
N PHE A 214 -13.92 10.93 -1.18
CA PHE A 214 -14.05 12.14 -1.99
C PHE A 214 -13.44 12.01 -3.39
N ILE A 215 -12.94 10.82 -3.77
CA ILE A 215 -12.37 10.58 -5.11
C ILE A 215 -13.38 10.90 -6.22
N ASN A 216 -14.68 10.70 -5.99
CA ASN A 216 -15.72 10.94 -6.99
C ASN A 216 -16.03 12.44 -7.21
N HIS A 217 -15.57 13.34 -6.34
CA HIS A 217 -15.84 14.76 -6.47
C HIS A 217 -14.74 15.42 -7.31
N LYS A 218 -15.11 15.98 -8.48
CA LYS A 218 -14.20 16.75 -9.34
C LYS A 218 -13.59 17.90 -8.53
N ASN A 219 -12.26 18.08 -8.65
CA ASN A 219 -11.43 19.03 -7.88
C ASN A 219 -11.15 18.68 -6.41
N SER A 220 -11.50 17.49 -5.93
CA SER A 220 -11.01 17.05 -4.61
C SER A 220 -9.49 16.75 -4.66
N PRO A 221 -8.75 16.97 -3.54
CA PRO A 221 -7.34 16.61 -3.48
C PRO A 221 -7.07 15.14 -3.83
N SER A 222 -7.99 14.25 -3.43
CA SER A 222 -7.94 12.83 -3.74
C SER A 222 -8.11 12.55 -5.23
N PHE A 223 -9.03 13.24 -5.91
CA PHE A 223 -9.21 13.11 -7.36
C PHE A 223 -7.94 13.54 -8.12
N LEU A 224 -7.34 14.68 -7.71
CA LEU A 224 -6.09 15.16 -8.31
C LEU A 224 -4.94 14.17 -8.08
N LEU A 225 -4.81 13.64 -6.87
CA LEU A 225 -3.81 12.62 -6.56
C LEU A 225 -3.99 11.38 -7.44
N PHE A 226 -5.21 10.83 -7.55
CA PHE A 226 -5.46 9.67 -8.41
C PHE A 226 -5.15 9.93 -9.88
N ASN A 227 -5.44 11.14 -10.38
CA ASN A 227 -5.16 11.49 -11.77
C ASN A 227 -3.67 11.70 -12.07
N LEU A 228 -2.84 11.99 -11.06
CA LEU A 228 -1.38 12.05 -11.21
C LEU A 228 -0.75 10.66 -11.41
N PHE A 229 -1.42 9.59 -10.96
CA PHE A 229 -0.95 8.21 -11.08
C PHE A 229 -1.67 7.41 -12.18
N LYS A 230 -2.47 8.08 -13.02
CA LYS A 230 -3.16 7.48 -14.17
C LYS A 230 -2.22 7.42 -15.39
#